data_AF-A0A2H6B6B2-F1
#
_entry.id   AF-A0A2H6B6B2-F1
#
_cell.length_a   1.000
_cell.length_b   1.000
_cell.length_c   1.000
_cell.angle_alpha   90.00
_cell.angle_beta   90.00
_cell.angle_gamma   90.00
#
_symmetry.space_group_name_H-M   'P 1'
#
loop_
_entity.id
_entity.type
_entity.pdbx_description
1 polymer ?
#
loop_
_entity_poly.entity_id
_entity_poly.type
_entity_poly.pdbx_seq_one_letter_code
_entity_poly.pdbx_strand_id
1 'polypeptide(L)'
;MSGKEAKLPCLGSEAPCGMRQEGAVTAMPTGTVKWFNEEKGYGFITPDDGRRDLFVHYTGIAGEGFRTLRENAKVEYEEEAGAKGPKAVNVRLL
;
A
#
# COMPACT_ATOMS: atom_id res chain seq x y z
N MET A 1 33.71 0.05 -54.81
CA MET A 1 33.71 -0.56 -53.46
C MET A 1 33.33 0.54 -52.47
N SER A 2 32.03 0.76 -52.23
CA SER A 2 31.15 0.10 -51.24
C SER A 2 31.28 0.70 -49.83
N GLY A 3 30.22 1.38 -49.40
CA GLY A 3 30.01 1.86 -48.02
C GLY A 3 29.21 3.17 -47.98
N LYS A 4 27.98 3.21 -48.52
CA LYS A 4 26.69 3.15 -47.80
C LYS A 4 26.36 4.39 -46.97
N GLU A 5 25.46 5.21 -47.53
CA GLU A 5 24.55 6.09 -46.79
C GLU A 5 23.38 5.28 -46.20
N ALA A 6 22.97 5.60 -44.97
CA ALA A 6 21.61 5.46 -44.43
C ALA A 6 21.61 6.13 -43.04
N LYS A 7 21.00 7.30 -42.88
CA LYS A 7 19.58 7.52 -42.56
C LYS A 7 19.23 7.19 -41.10
N LEU A 8 19.00 8.29 -40.35
CA LEU A 8 18.11 8.56 -39.19
C LEU A 8 17.44 7.37 -38.45
N PRO A 9 17.17 7.48 -37.13
CA PRO A 9 16.70 8.72 -36.50
C PRO A 9 17.30 9.09 -35.14
N CYS A 10 17.15 10.37 -34.82
CA CYS A 10 17.07 10.88 -33.46
C CYS A 10 16.07 10.03 -32.66
N LEU A 11 16.55 9.21 -31.72
CA LEU A 11 15.70 8.76 -30.63
C LEU A 11 15.70 9.86 -29.57
N GLY A 12 14.71 10.74 -29.68
CA GLY A 12 14.17 11.38 -28.50
C GLY A 12 13.33 10.35 -27.73
N SER A 13 13.44 10.36 -26.40
CA SER A 13 12.32 10.06 -25.49
C SER A 13 12.79 10.28 -24.05
N GLU A 14 12.50 11.46 -23.49
CA GLU A 14 11.60 11.59 -22.33
C GLU A 14 12.35 11.75 -20.99
N ALA A 15 12.71 12.99 -20.66
CA ALA A 15 12.39 13.46 -19.30
C ALA A 15 10.94 13.97 -19.36
N PRO A 16 10.14 13.97 -18.28
CA PRO A 16 10.52 13.82 -16.87
C PRO A 16 9.58 12.87 -16.09
N CYS A 17 10.08 12.10 -15.11
CA CYS A 17 9.18 11.62 -14.05
C CYS A 17 9.59 12.26 -12.73
N GLY A 18 9.08 13.48 -12.53
CA GLY A 18 8.91 13.99 -11.20
C GLY A 18 7.98 13.06 -10.44
N MET A 19 8.49 12.43 -9.40
CA MET A 19 7.78 12.43 -8.12
C MET A 19 8.74 12.93 -7.06
N ARG A 20 8.79 14.26 -6.99
CA ARG A 20 8.98 14.97 -5.73
C ARG A 20 7.90 14.46 -4.77
N GLN A 21 8.19 13.42 -3.99
CA GLN A 21 7.37 13.03 -2.85
C GLN A 21 7.72 13.97 -1.69
N GLU A 22 7.43 15.27 -1.87
CA GLU A 22 7.29 16.18 -0.75
C GLU A 22 5.83 16.15 -0.32
N GLY A 23 5.61 15.61 0.89
CA GLY A 23 4.47 15.96 1.72
C GLY A 23 3.26 15.04 1.62
N ALA A 24 3.25 14.01 2.47
CA ALA A 24 2.04 13.68 3.22
C ALA A 24 2.49 13.22 4.60
N VAL A 25 2.55 14.20 5.52
CA VAL A 25 2.33 14.14 6.97
C VAL A 25 2.85 12.92 7.74
N THR A 26 3.42 13.19 8.91
CA THR A 26 3.61 12.23 10.01
C THR A 26 2.29 11.65 10.56
N ALA A 27 1.25 11.50 9.74
CA ALA A 27 -0.04 10.92 10.07
C ALA A 27 -0.10 9.50 9.53
N MET A 28 -0.26 8.53 10.41
CA MET A 28 -0.43 7.12 10.05
C MET A 28 -1.63 6.96 9.10
N PRO A 29 -1.51 6.18 8.01
CA PRO A 29 -2.64 5.93 7.13
C PRO A 29 -3.79 5.30 7.91
N THR A 30 -5.01 5.69 7.54
CA THR A 30 -6.22 5.18 8.19
C THR A 30 -7.12 4.49 7.19
N GLY A 31 -8.00 3.64 7.71
CA GLY A 31 -8.99 2.96 6.89
C GLY A 31 -10.07 2.36 7.74
N THR A 32 -11.01 1.76 7.03
CA THR A 32 -12.17 1.12 7.61
C THR A 32 -12.03 -0.37 7.44
N VAL A 33 -12.17 -1.13 8.53
CA VAL A 33 -12.10 -2.58 8.48
C VAL A 33 -13.29 -3.10 7.68
N LYS A 34 -13.04 -3.69 6.51
CA LYS A 34 -14.09 -4.28 5.68
C LYS A 34 -14.67 -5.49 6.38
N TRP A 35 -13.78 -6.39 6.80
CA TRP A 35 -14.08 -7.58 7.56
C TRP A 35 -12.78 -8.12 8.15
N PHE A 36 -12.88 -8.76 9.31
CA PHE A 36 -11.77 -9.43 9.96
C PHE A 36 -12.26 -10.74 10.54
N ASN A 37 -11.53 -11.82 10.26
CA ASN A 37 -11.81 -13.13 10.81
C ASN A 37 -10.82 -13.41 11.95
N GLU A 38 -11.30 -13.30 13.18
CA GLU A 38 -10.50 -13.54 14.39
C GLU A 38 -10.09 -15.00 14.59
N GLU A 39 -10.92 -15.96 14.16
CA GLU A 39 -10.58 -17.38 14.18
C GLU A 39 -9.42 -17.70 13.24
N LYS A 40 -9.41 -17.08 12.05
CA LYS A 40 -8.37 -17.30 11.05
C LYS A 40 -7.18 -16.34 11.20
N GLY A 41 -7.35 -15.22 11.90
CA GLY A 41 -6.33 -14.21 12.10
C GLY A 41 -5.98 -13.39 10.85
N TYR A 42 -6.92 -13.17 9.95
CA TYR A 42 -6.72 -12.30 8.78
C TYR A 42 -7.97 -11.52 8.42
N GLY A 43 -7.80 -10.46 7.66
CA GLY A 43 -8.91 -9.64 7.16
C GLY A 43 -8.49 -8.68 6.07
N PHE A 44 -9.38 -7.75 5.78
CA PHE A 44 -9.15 -6.67 4.83
C PHE A 44 -9.58 -5.33 5.42
N ILE A 45 -8.77 -4.32 5.12
CA ILE A 45 -9.02 -2.94 5.49
C ILE A 45 -9.14 -2.15 4.18
N THR A 46 -10.21 -1.38 4.07
CA THR A 46 -10.40 -0.44 2.97
C THR A 46 -9.80 0.91 3.37
N PRO A 47 -8.73 1.38 2.70
CA PRO A 47 -8.15 2.69 2.95
C PRO A 47 -9.17 3.82 2.74
N ASP A 48 -9.16 4.84 3.59
CA ASP A 48 -9.97 6.06 3.36
C ASP A 48 -9.46 6.84 2.12
N ASP A 49 -8.18 6.63 1.77
CA ASP A 49 -7.49 7.17 0.59
C ASP A 49 -8.06 6.65 -0.76
N GLY A 50 -9.04 5.74 -0.72
CA GLY A 50 -9.67 5.17 -1.92
C GLY A 50 -8.77 4.22 -2.71
N ARG A 51 -7.68 3.75 -2.09
CA ARG A 51 -6.76 2.77 -2.67
C ARG A 51 -7.35 1.35 -2.61
N ARG A 52 -6.60 0.40 -3.18
CA ARG A 52 -6.91 -1.03 -3.16
C ARG A 52 -7.04 -1.53 -1.72
N ASP A 53 -7.92 -2.51 -1.49
CA ASP A 53 -8.06 -3.14 -0.17
C ASP A 53 -6.72 -3.70 0.30
N LEU A 54 -6.39 -3.41 1.56
CA LEU A 54 -5.14 -3.83 2.18
C LEU A 54 -5.37 -5.10 2.96
N PHE A 55 -4.48 -6.07 2.72
CA PHE A 55 -4.47 -7.31 3.45
C PHE A 55 -3.92 -7.09 4.86
N VAL A 56 -4.68 -7.47 5.88
CA VAL A 56 -4.22 -7.44 7.28
C VAL A 56 -4.09 -8.85 7.83
N HIS A 57 -3.01 -9.09 8.56
CA HIS A 57 -2.74 -10.35 9.26
C HIS A 57 -2.62 -10.08 10.76
N TYR A 58 -3.02 -11.05 11.60
CA TYR A 58 -2.97 -10.90 13.07
C TYR A 58 -1.57 -10.54 13.58
N THR A 59 -0.51 -10.96 12.87
CA THR A 59 0.87 -10.60 13.22
C THR A 59 1.13 -9.10 13.14
N GLY A 60 0.42 -8.39 12.26
CA GLY A 60 0.54 -6.95 12.04
C GLY A 60 -0.44 -6.12 12.87
N ILE A 61 -1.28 -6.71 13.73
CA ILE A 61 -2.16 -5.95 14.62
C ILE A 61 -1.40 -5.60 15.89
N ALA A 62 -1.34 -4.30 16.21
CA ALA A 62 -0.73 -3.79 17.43
C ALA A 62 -1.71 -3.95 18.60
N GLY A 63 -1.43 -4.91 19.48
CA GLY A 63 -2.21 -5.15 20.69
C GLY A 63 -1.70 -6.37 21.48
N GLU A 64 -1.78 -6.30 22.80
CA GLU A 64 -1.52 -7.42 23.70
C GLU A 64 -2.81 -8.22 23.92
N GLY A 65 -2.83 -9.50 23.52
CA GLY A 65 -3.98 -10.40 23.69
C GLY A 65 -4.73 -10.71 22.39
N PHE A 66 -6.07 -10.62 22.42
CA PHE A 66 -6.95 -10.93 21.30
C PHE A 66 -6.90 -9.82 20.25
N ARG A 67 -6.12 -10.08 19.20
CA ARG A 67 -5.93 -9.18 18.06
C ARG A 67 -7.14 -9.22 17.13
N THR A 68 -8.25 -8.65 17.57
CA THR A 68 -9.49 -8.59 16.80
C THR A 68 -9.75 -7.17 16.32
N LEU A 69 -10.32 -7.07 15.12
CA LEU A 69 -10.76 -5.80 14.54
C LEU A 69 -12.27 -5.85 14.38
N ARG A 70 -12.97 -4.81 14.83
CA ARG A 70 -14.41 -4.67 14.58
C ARG A 70 -14.63 -4.32 13.11
N GLU A 71 -15.57 -4.99 12.45
CA GLU A 71 -15.99 -4.58 11.12
C GLU A 71 -16.52 -3.14 11.14
N ASN A 72 -16.35 -2.41 10.05
CA ASN A 72 -16.74 -1.01 9.88
C ASN A 72 -16.10 -0.04 10.91
N ALA A 73 -15.18 -0.50 11.75
CA ALA A 73 -14.43 0.38 12.64
C ALA A 73 -13.30 1.08 11.88
N LYS A 74 -13.01 2.31 12.31
CA LYS A 74 -11.87 3.07 11.82
C LYS A 74 -10.61 2.59 12.54
N VAL A 75 -9.58 2.33 11.77
CA VAL A 75 -8.29 1.84 12.26
C VAL A 75 -7.19 2.67 11.63
N GLU A 76 -6.14 2.91 12.39
CA GLU A 76 -4.85 3.35 11.87
C GLU A 76 -4.00 2.11 11.57
N TYR A 77 -3.26 2.14 10.47
CA TYR A 77 -2.34 1.08 10.08
C TYR A 77 -1.16 1.69 9.37
N GLU A 78 -0.13 0.88 9.13
CA GLU A 78 0.98 1.21 8.26
C GLU A 78 0.95 0.30 7.03
N GLU A 79 1.03 0.88 5.84
CA GLU A 79 1.16 0.11 4.61
C GLU A 79 2.61 -0.32 4.41
N GLU A 80 2.87 -1.62 4.36
CA GLU A 80 4.21 -2.16 4.09
C GLU A 80 4.20 -3.00 2.81
N ALA A 81 5.21 -2.80 1.95
CA ALA A 81 5.38 -3.60 0.74
C ALA A 81 5.83 -5.03 1.09
N GLY A 82 4.92 -5.99 0.97
CA GLY A 82 5.20 -7.41 1.18
C GLY A 82 5.46 -8.18 -0.12
N ALA A 83 6.01 -9.39 0.00
CA ALA A 83 6.27 -10.30 -1.13
C ALA A 83 5.00 -10.69 -1.94
N LYS A 84 3.81 -10.55 -1.34
CA LYS A 84 2.50 -10.85 -1.96
C LYS A 84 1.67 -9.60 -2.28
N GLY A 85 2.23 -8.41 -2.12
CA GLY A 85 1.53 -7.14 -2.24
C GLY A 85 1.55 -6.32 -0.94
N PRO A 86 0.95 -5.12 -0.96
CA PRO A 86 0.90 -4.24 0.21
C PRO A 86 0.05 -4.88 1.32
N LYS A 87 0.60 -4.91 2.53
CA LYS A 87 -0.05 -5.44 3.73
C LYS A 87 -0.13 -4.34 4.80
N ALA A 88 -1.15 -4.40 5.63
CA ALA A 88 -1.29 -3.54 6.80
C ALA A 88 -0.53 -4.13 8.00
N VAL A 89 0.36 -3.33 8.58
CA VAL A 89 1.10 -3.61 9.82
C VAL A 89 0.82 -2.53 10.86
N ASN A 90 1.22 -2.76 12.11
CA ASN A 90 0.94 -1.90 13.27
C ASN A 90 -0.52 -1.40 13.34
N VAL A 91 -1.47 -2.27 13.00
CA VAL A 91 -2.89 -1.90 12.97
C VAL A 91 -3.39 -1.64 14.37
N ARG A 92 -3.92 -0.44 14.63
CA ARG A 92 -4.49 -0.02 15.91
C ARG A 92 -5.90 0.54 15.69
N LEU A 93 -6.80 0.25 16.63
CA LEU A 93 -8.14 0.81 16.60
C LEU A 93 -8.09 2.30 16.99
N LEU A 94 -8.83 3.13 16.25
CA LEU A 94 -9.04 4.56 16.56
C LEU A 94 -10.29 4.79 17.40
#